data_AF-A0A4Y2JXI6-F1
#
_entry.id   AF-A0A4Y2JXI6-F1
#
_cell.length_a   1.000
_cell.length_b   1.000
_cell.length_c   1.000
_cell.angle_alpha   90.00
_cell.angle_beta   90.00
_cell.angle_gamma   90.00
#
_symmetry.space_group_name_H-M   'P 1'
#
loop_
_entity.id
_entity.type
_entity.pdbx_description
1 polymer ?
#
loop_
_entity_poly.entity_id
_entity_poly.type
_entity_poly.pdbx_seq_one_letter_code
_entity_poly.pdbx_strand_id
1 'polypeptide(L)'
;MSEDPQDQLTFPEEFLNSLTPTGLPPYELKLKIGCIIMLLRNLAPSKGLCNGTRLIVTKLQQKIIQAKSIDDTETFLIPRIPLIPSQTNMPFKFKRMQFPIRLAFSMTINKLQGQTFEKIFLVLNEPVFSHEQLYVSLSRA
;
A
#
# COMPACT_ATOMS: atom_id res chain seq x y z
N MET A 1 10.11 13.31 10.79
CA MET A 1 10.45 14.54 11.50
C MET A 1 11.84 14.94 11.05
N SER A 2 11.97 16.16 10.52
CA SER A 2 13.27 16.77 10.19
C SER A 2 14.04 17.01 11.49
N GLU A 3 15.35 16.78 11.46
CA GLU A 3 16.24 16.89 12.63
C GLU A 3 16.91 18.27 12.76
N ASP A 4 16.59 19.22 11.86
CA ASP A 4 17.18 20.56 11.82
C ASP A 4 16.20 21.62 12.40
N PRO A 5 16.57 22.38 13.46
CA PRO A 5 15.70 23.37 14.09
C PRO A 5 15.26 24.52 13.17
N GLN A 6 16.04 24.83 12.13
CA GLN A 6 15.72 25.84 11.11
C GLN A 6 14.64 25.37 10.13
N ASP A 7 14.57 24.07 9.85
CA ASP A 7 13.54 23.48 8.95
C ASP A 7 12.15 23.47 9.59
N GLN A 8 12.07 23.35 10.92
CA GLN A 8 10.79 23.36 11.66
C GLN A 8 10.07 24.71 11.59
N LEU A 9 10.81 25.81 11.40
CA LEU A 9 10.24 27.15 11.19
C LEU A 9 9.79 27.39 9.74
N THR A 10 10.31 26.62 8.79
CA THR A 10 10.09 26.82 7.34
C THR A 10 8.90 26.01 6.81
N PHE A 11 8.61 24.85 7.41
CA PHE A 11 7.51 23.98 6.99
C PHE A 11 6.67 23.51 8.19
N PRO A 12 5.41 23.98 8.34
CA PRO A 12 4.57 23.57 9.46
C PRO A 12 4.24 22.07 9.41
N GLU A 13 4.06 21.43 10.57
CA GLU A 13 3.77 20.00 10.64
C GLU A 13 2.51 19.59 9.87
N GLU A 14 1.49 20.45 9.85
CA GLU A 14 0.26 20.24 9.09
C GLU A 14 0.53 20.11 7.58
N PHE A 15 1.44 20.92 7.05
CA PHE A 15 1.90 20.81 5.66
C PHE A 15 2.62 19.47 5.45
N LEU A 16 3.54 19.09 6.33
CA LEU A 16 4.25 17.81 6.23
C LEU A 16 3.31 16.58 6.34
N ASN A 17 2.22 16.71 7.09
CA ASN A 17 1.22 15.66 7.27
C ASN A 17 0.25 15.58 6.09
N SER A 18 -0.01 16.67 5.37
CA SER A 18 -0.82 16.64 4.14
C SER A 18 -0.10 16.01 2.94
N LEU A 19 1.24 16.00 2.95
CA LEU A 19 2.03 15.43 1.87
C LEU A 19 1.82 13.91 1.73
N THR A 20 1.50 13.48 0.51
CA THR A 20 1.35 12.05 0.17
C THR A 20 2.16 11.70 -1.09
N PRO A 21 3.50 11.86 -1.06
CA PRO A 21 4.35 11.64 -2.23
C PRO A 21 4.37 10.16 -2.65
N THR A 22 4.70 9.92 -3.91
CA THR A 22 4.75 8.58 -4.50
C THR A 22 5.65 7.64 -3.68
N GLY A 23 5.10 6.48 -3.34
CA GLY A 23 5.80 5.46 -2.56
C GLY A 23 5.76 5.66 -1.05
N LEU A 24 5.05 6.69 -0.55
CA LEU A 24 4.66 6.81 0.86
C LEU A 24 3.16 6.54 1.05
N PRO A 25 2.78 5.90 2.17
CA PRO A 25 1.39 5.85 2.59
C PRO A 25 0.91 7.25 3.06
N PRO A 26 -0.41 7.49 3.05
CA PRO A 26 -0.99 8.69 3.64
C PRO A 26 -0.61 8.82 5.12
N TYR A 27 -0.59 10.05 5.62
CA TYR A 27 -0.31 10.31 7.03
C TYR A 27 -1.34 9.62 7.93
N GLU A 28 -2.61 9.79 7.61
CA GLU A 28 -3.71 9.09 8.26
C GLU A 28 -4.05 7.82 7.46
N LEU A 29 -3.83 6.65 8.07
CA LEU A 29 -4.23 5.35 7.51
C LEU A 29 -5.49 4.87 8.24
N LYS A 30 -6.63 4.94 7.55
CA LYS A 30 -7.90 4.37 8.03
C LYS A 30 -8.03 2.93 7.54
N LEU A 31 -8.02 1.98 8.47
CA LEU A 31 -8.08 0.55 8.17
C LEU A 31 -9.21 -0.11 8.95
N LYS A 32 -9.73 -1.22 8.42
CA LYS A 32 -10.72 -2.07 9.07
C LYS A 32 -10.26 -3.52 8.98
N ILE A 33 -10.57 -4.31 10.01
CA ILE A 33 -10.37 -5.77 9.96
C ILE A 33 -11.11 -6.33 8.73
N GLY A 34 -10.45 -7.22 8.01
CA GLY A 34 -10.93 -7.83 6.76
C GLY A 34 -10.59 -7.06 5.48
N CYS A 35 -10.04 -5.84 5.56
CA CYS A 35 -9.63 -5.14 4.35
C CYS A 35 -8.36 -5.74 3.73
N ILE A 36 -8.26 -5.61 2.39
CA ILE A 36 -7.07 -6.01 1.65
C ILE A 36 -6.10 -4.83 1.63
N ILE A 37 -4.86 -5.10 2.03
CA ILE A 37 -3.75 -4.16 2.02
C ILE A 37 -2.65 -4.66 1.10
N MET A 38 -1.82 -3.76 0.59
CA MET A 38 -0.66 -4.05 -0.24
C MET A 38 0.59 -3.45 0.38
N LEU A 39 1.66 -4.24 0.47
CA LEU A 39 2.97 -3.77 0.92
C LEU A 39 3.60 -2.80 -0.08
N LEU A 40 4.24 -1.75 0.44
CA LEU A 40 4.95 -0.71 -0.30
C LEU A 40 6.47 -0.92 -0.30
N ARG A 41 6.97 -1.82 0.53
CA ARG A 41 8.39 -2.13 0.71
C ARG A 41 8.58 -3.62 0.92
N ASN A 42 9.77 -4.10 0.56
CA ASN A 42 10.23 -5.43 0.90
C ASN A 42 10.49 -5.49 2.42
N LEU A 43 9.82 -6.41 3.11
CA LEU A 43 10.02 -6.65 4.54
C LEU A 43 10.79 -7.94 4.78
N ALA A 44 10.36 -9.01 4.11
CA ALA A 44 11.00 -10.32 4.18
C ALA A 44 10.78 -11.06 2.85
N PRO A 45 11.58 -10.77 1.81
CA PRO A 45 11.44 -11.43 0.50
C PRO A 45 11.50 -12.95 0.56
N SER A 46 12.32 -13.50 1.47
CA SER A 46 12.42 -14.94 1.71
C SER A 46 11.12 -15.58 2.21
N LYS A 47 10.20 -14.79 2.78
CA LYS A 47 8.88 -15.22 3.25
C LYS A 47 7.75 -14.67 2.35
N GLY A 48 8.06 -14.24 1.13
CA GLY A 48 7.08 -13.68 0.20
C GLY A 48 6.56 -12.27 0.55
N LEU A 49 7.10 -11.61 1.58
CA LEU A 49 6.75 -10.23 1.96
C LEU A 49 7.55 -9.21 1.13
N CYS A 50 7.19 -9.12 -0.14
CA CYS A 50 7.75 -8.19 -1.12
C CYS A 50 6.83 -6.98 -1.35
N ASN A 51 7.37 -5.95 -1.98
CA ASN A 51 6.58 -4.84 -2.49
C ASN A 51 5.52 -5.36 -3.47
N GLY A 52 4.27 -4.94 -3.28
CA GLY A 52 3.13 -5.40 -4.06
C GLY A 52 2.42 -6.64 -3.48
N THR A 53 3.03 -7.35 -2.53
CA THR A 53 2.36 -8.46 -1.82
C THR A 53 1.11 -7.95 -1.14
N ARG A 54 0.02 -8.70 -1.28
CA ARG A 54 -1.27 -8.38 -0.70
C ARG A 54 -1.60 -9.28 0.46
N LEU A 55 -2.22 -8.69 1.47
CA LEU A 55 -2.55 -9.34 2.72
C LEU A 55 -3.94 -8.90 3.17
N ILE A 56 -4.63 -9.76 3.92
CA ILE A 56 -5.91 -9.46 4.55
C ILE A 56 -5.66 -9.09 6.01
N VAL A 57 -6.11 -7.93 6.45
CA VAL A 57 -5.96 -7.49 7.84
C VAL A 57 -6.80 -8.36 8.76
N THR A 58 -6.18 -8.98 9.77
CA THR A 58 -6.88 -9.81 10.77
C THR A 58 -6.95 -9.13 12.13
N LYS A 59 -5.94 -8.33 12.50
CA LYS A 59 -5.93 -7.59 13.77
C LYS A 59 -5.20 -6.26 13.62
N LEU A 60 -5.75 -5.22 14.24
CA LEU A 60 -5.15 -3.89 14.32
C LEU A 60 -4.70 -3.61 15.76
N GLN A 61 -3.42 -3.28 15.94
CA GLN A 61 -2.87 -2.82 17.22
C GLN A 61 -2.15 -1.47 17.00
N GLN A 62 -1.80 -0.77 18.08
CA GLN A 62 -1.21 0.56 18.00
C GLN A 62 0.09 0.64 17.18
N LYS A 63 0.93 -0.40 17.22
CA LYS A 63 2.27 -0.42 16.58
C LYS A 63 2.47 -1.57 15.59
N ILE A 64 1.52 -2.50 15.52
CA ILE A 64 1.62 -3.73 14.73
C ILE A 64 0.27 -3.97 14.05
N ILE A 65 0.32 -4.36 12.78
CA ILE A 65 -0.83 -4.89 12.05
C ILE A 65 -0.59 -6.38 11.84
N GLN A 66 -1.54 -7.20 12.25
CA GLN A 66 -1.55 -8.61 11.89
C GLN A 66 -2.34 -8.76 10.60
N ALA A 67 -1.74 -9.41 9.62
CA ALA A 67 -2.36 -9.67 8.34
C ALA A 67 -1.98 -11.05 7.85
N LYS A 68 -2.87 -11.69 7.09
CA LYS A 68 -2.66 -13.02 6.53
C LYS A 68 -2.50 -12.95 5.02
N SER A 69 -1.86 -13.97 4.44
CA SER A 69 -1.84 -14.16 2.98
C SER A 69 -3.27 -14.32 2.44
N ILE A 70 -3.48 -14.02 1.16
CA ILE A 70 -4.81 -14.11 0.53
C ILE A 70 -5.32 -15.56 0.56
N ASP A 71 -4.41 -16.49 0.38
CA ASP A 71 -4.53 -17.94 0.38
C ASP A 71 -4.64 -18.54 1.80
N ASP A 72 -4.68 -17.71 2.86
CA ASP A 72 -4.88 -18.12 4.26
C ASP A 72 -3.81 -19.10 4.81
N THR A 73 -2.65 -19.14 4.16
CA THR A 73 -1.55 -20.05 4.47
C THR A 73 -0.66 -19.54 5.60
N GLU A 74 -0.34 -18.24 5.58
CA GLU A 74 0.62 -17.64 6.49
C GLU A 74 0.07 -16.36 7.12
N THR A 75 0.45 -16.13 8.37
CA THR A 75 0.14 -14.91 9.10
C THR A 75 1.42 -14.13 9.38
N PHE A 76 1.35 -12.82 9.16
CA PHE A 76 2.46 -11.91 9.28
C PHE A 76 2.15 -10.75 10.22
N LEU A 77 3.20 -10.25 10.86
CA LEU A 77 3.17 -9.05 11.68
C LEU A 77 3.88 -7.92 10.92
N ILE A 78 3.15 -6.85 10.64
CA ILE A 78 3.64 -5.69 9.91
C ILE A 78 3.89 -4.57 10.92
N PRO A 79 5.16 -4.20 11.18
CA PRO A 79 5.50 -3.09 12.05
C PRO A 79 5.46 -1.75 11.29
N ARG A 80 5.45 -0.64 12.04
CA ARG A 80 5.78 0.68 11.50
C ARG A 80 7.27 0.75 11.21
N ILE A 81 7.64 1.23 10.03
CA ILE A 81 9.04 1.43 9.64
C ILE A 81 9.25 2.89 9.21
N PRO A 82 10.49 3.41 9.29
CA PRO A 82 10.82 4.69 8.67
C PRO A 82 10.73 4.55 7.15
N LEU A 83 9.94 5.42 6.53
CA LEU A 83 9.78 5.49 5.08
C LEU A 83 10.29 6.82 4.56
N ILE A 84 11.04 6.73 3.46
CA ILE A 84 11.58 7.85 2.69
C ILE A 84 10.91 7.78 1.31
N PRO A 85 10.35 8.90 0.79
CA PRO A 85 9.77 8.95 -0.54
C PRO A 85 10.82 8.67 -1.61
N SER A 86 10.40 8.00 -2.68
CA SER A 86 11.30 7.58 -3.77
C SER A 86 11.60 8.71 -4.76
N GLN A 87 10.75 9.74 -4.82
CA GLN A 87 10.96 10.93 -5.65
C GLN A 87 11.18 12.14 -4.75
N THR A 88 12.35 12.76 -4.91
CA THR A 88 12.80 13.91 -4.12
C THR A 88 13.01 15.11 -5.06
N ASN A 89 11.90 15.70 -5.51
CA ASN A 89 11.89 17.11 -5.94
C ASN A 89 11.45 18.02 -4.79
N MET A 90 11.66 17.59 -3.55
CA MET A 90 11.38 18.40 -2.37
C MET A 90 12.66 19.12 -1.94
N PRO A 91 12.58 20.39 -1.51
CA PRO A 91 13.74 21.15 -1.06
C PRO A 91 14.32 20.65 0.28
N PHE A 92 13.73 19.61 0.88
CA PHE A 92 14.12 19.04 2.17
C PHE A 92 14.07 17.51 2.15
N LYS A 93 14.76 16.88 3.11
CA LYS A 93 14.71 15.43 3.32
C LYS A 93 13.48 15.06 4.15
N PHE A 94 12.55 14.32 3.55
CA PHE A 94 11.35 13.88 4.23
C PHE A 94 11.43 12.42 4.71
N LYS A 95 11.14 12.18 5.99
CA LYS A 95 11.08 10.84 6.60
C LYS A 95 9.83 10.73 7.48
N ARG A 96 9.04 9.68 7.27
CA ARG A 96 7.80 9.40 8.00
C ARG A 96 7.84 7.99 8.62
N MET A 97 7.55 7.89 9.91
CA MET A 97 7.32 6.59 10.57
C MET A 97 5.90 6.11 10.30
N GLN A 98 5.74 5.08 9.48
CA GLN A 98 4.41 4.57 9.14
C GLN A 98 4.44 3.08 8.78
N PHE A 99 3.28 2.42 8.81
CA PHE A 99 3.15 1.08 8.24
C PHE A 99 3.42 1.13 6.73
N PRO A 100 4.25 0.24 6.18
CA PRO A 100 4.61 0.23 4.77
C PRO A 100 3.52 -0.40 3.91
N ILE A 101 2.28 0.08 4.02
CA ILE A 101 1.09 -0.50 3.40
C ILE A 101 0.20 0.57 2.78
N ARG A 102 -0.61 0.17 1.82
CA ARG A 102 -1.77 0.94 1.34
C ARG A 102 -3.00 0.05 1.22
N LEU A 103 -4.18 0.63 1.31
CA LEU A 103 -5.43 -0.09 0.97
C LEU A 103 -5.39 -0.51 -0.51
N ALA A 104 -5.87 -1.72 -0.78
CA ALA A 104 -5.85 -2.34 -2.10
C ALA A 104 -7.22 -2.95 -2.45
N PHE A 105 -8.28 -2.15 -2.34
CA PHE A 105 -9.64 -2.56 -2.69
C PHE A 105 -9.83 -2.83 -4.19
N SER A 106 -9.17 -2.03 -5.02
CA SER A 106 -9.22 -2.13 -6.47
C SER A 106 -7.83 -2.36 -7.04
N MET A 107 -7.81 -2.93 -8.23
CA MET A 107 -6.60 -3.21 -8.94
C MET A 107 -6.82 -3.12 -10.44
N THR A 108 -5.75 -2.78 -11.15
CA THR A 108 -5.79 -2.76 -12.61
C THR A 108 -5.90 -4.18 -13.16
N ILE A 109 -6.53 -4.31 -14.32
CA ILE A 109 -6.69 -5.60 -15.03
C ILE A 109 -5.34 -6.27 -15.24
N ASN A 110 -4.30 -5.53 -15.60
CA ASN A 110 -2.95 -6.08 -15.79
C ASN A 110 -2.38 -6.69 -14.50
N LYS A 111 -2.78 -6.19 -13.32
CA LYS A 111 -2.37 -6.76 -12.03
C LYS A 111 -3.22 -7.98 -11.64
N LEU A 112 -4.39 -8.19 -12.26
CA LEU A 112 -5.26 -9.36 -12.04
C LEU A 112 -4.73 -10.61 -12.72
N GLN A 113 -3.86 -10.45 -13.72
CA GLN A 113 -3.33 -11.55 -14.49
C GLN A 113 -2.62 -12.59 -13.59
N GLY A 114 -3.04 -13.85 -13.69
CA GLY A 114 -2.49 -14.96 -12.90
C GLY A 114 -3.07 -15.13 -11.50
N GLN A 115 -4.09 -14.35 -11.11
CA GLN A 115 -4.81 -14.50 -9.84
C GLN A 115 -6.22 -15.07 -10.07
N THR A 116 -6.80 -15.73 -9.08
CA THR A 116 -8.19 -16.23 -9.16
C THR A 116 -8.96 -15.70 -7.96
N PHE A 117 -10.20 -15.24 -8.17
CA PHE A 117 -11.05 -14.66 -7.14
C PHE A 117 -12.46 -15.23 -7.25
N GLU A 118 -13.09 -15.54 -6.12
CA GLU A 118 -14.48 -16.04 -6.12
C GLU A 118 -15.50 -15.02 -6.66
N LYS A 119 -15.23 -13.73 -6.45
CA LYS A 119 -16.07 -12.63 -6.91
C LYS A 119 -15.20 -11.44 -7.30
N ILE A 120 -15.47 -10.90 -8.48
CA ILE A 120 -14.84 -9.67 -8.97
C ILE A 120 -15.92 -8.64 -9.31
N PHE A 121 -15.61 -7.37 -9.08
CA PHE A 121 -16.39 -6.25 -9.60
C PHE A 121 -15.53 -5.52 -10.63
N LEU A 122 -15.96 -5.54 -11.89
CA LEU A 122 -15.25 -4.89 -12.98
C LEU A 122 -15.79 -3.48 -13.18
N VAL A 123 -14.92 -2.49 -13.02
CA VAL A 123 -15.23 -1.09 -13.32
C VAL A 123 -14.56 -0.69 -14.63
N LEU A 124 -15.37 -0.46 -15.66
CA LEU A 124 -14.94 0.06 -16.96
C LEU A 124 -15.43 1.50 -17.08
N ASN A 125 -14.57 2.45 -16.70
CA ASN A 125 -14.88 3.88 -16.86
C ASN A 125 -14.80 4.32 -18.33
N GLU A 126 -14.03 3.59 -19.14
CA GLU A 126 -13.84 3.82 -20.58
C GLU A 126 -13.94 2.47 -21.33
N PRO A 127 -14.24 2.46 -22.63
CA PRO A 127 -14.20 1.26 -23.45
C PRO A 127 -12.84 0.57 -23.37
N VAL A 128 -12.82 -0.77 -23.42
CA VAL A 128 -11.60 -1.55 -23.24
C VAL A 128 -10.57 -1.21 -24.32
N PHE A 129 -9.48 -0.57 -23.91
CA PHE A 129 -8.52 0.07 -24.83
C PHE A 129 -7.54 -0.91 -25.51
N SER A 130 -7.37 -2.12 -24.99
CA SER A 130 -6.43 -3.10 -25.56
C SER A 130 -7.01 -4.50 -25.67
N HIS A 131 -6.45 -5.27 -26.62
CA HIS A 131 -6.76 -6.69 -26.78
C HIS A 131 -6.58 -7.44 -25.45
N GLU A 132 -7.42 -8.45 -25.21
CA GLU A 132 -7.40 -9.36 -24.06
C GLU A 132 -7.70 -8.78 -22.67
N GLN A 133 -7.80 -7.46 -22.46
CA GLN A 133 -8.07 -6.93 -21.11
C GLN A 133 -9.40 -7.42 -20.53
N LEU A 134 -10.47 -7.43 -21.35
CA LEU A 134 -11.77 -7.94 -20.92
C LEU A 134 -11.70 -9.43 -20.60
N TYR A 135 -11.05 -10.20 -21.48
CA TYR A 135 -10.85 -11.64 -21.29
C TYR A 135 -10.04 -11.94 -20.02
N VAL A 136 -8.94 -11.22 -19.80
CA VAL A 136 -8.10 -11.33 -18.62
C VAL A 136 -8.88 -10.99 -17.37
N SER A 137 -9.86 -10.08 -17.41
CA SER A 137 -10.70 -9.80 -16.24
C SER A 137 -11.75 -10.89 -16.00
N LEU A 138 -12.47 -11.32 -17.03
CA LEU A 138 -13.56 -12.30 -16.91
C LEU A 138 -13.05 -13.71 -16.59
N SER A 139 -11.86 -14.08 -17.04
CA SER A 139 -11.21 -15.36 -16.75
C SER A 139 -10.72 -15.52 -15.31
N ARG A 140 -10.92 -14.52 -14.45
CA ARG A 140 -10.43 -14.50 -13.05
C ARG A 140 -11.56 -14.65 -12.03
N ALA A 141 -12.81 -14.60 -12.50
CA ALA A 141 -14.02 -14.92 -11.75
C ALA A 141 -14.20 -16.43 -11.61
#